data_AF-A0A7D9L809-F1
#
_entry.id   AF-A0A7D9L809-F1
#
_cell.length_a   1.000
_cell.length_b   1.000
_cell.length_c   1.000
_cell.angle_alpha   90.00
_cell.angle_beta   90.00
_cell.angle_gamma   90.00
#
_symmetry.space_group_name_H-M   'P 1'
#
loop_
_entity.id
_entity.type
_entity.pdbx_description
1 polymer ?
#
loop_
_entity_poly.entity_id
_entity_poly.type
_entity_poly.pdbx_seq_one_letter_code
_entity_poly.pdbx_strand_id
1 'polypeptide(L)'
;MSHAEPGPLASYNSLQDPHLGGFFANTRMKKHLKKSGLVTKSGKIVSEKTYRLQMAKKEHKDHVRDLLATAIVHKALDMENDSNLSTFTGNIEKDRYKTRPGMVCEYFWYRCQVGRARIRGIRSQYEQSIKRC
;
A
#
# COMPACT_ATOMS: atom_id res chain seq x y z
N MET A 1 -10.88 36.57 -0.54
CA MET A 1 -9.73 36.56 0.38
C MET A 1 -9.03 37.90 0.20
N SER A 2 -9.11 38.76 1.21
CA SER A 2 -8.51 40.09 1.19
C SER A 2 -7.00 39.97 1.11
N HIS A 3 -6.41 40.41 0.01
CA HIS A 3 -4.97 40.67 -0.06
C HIS A 3 -4.71 41.89 0.83
N ALA A 4 -4.46 41.63 2.11
CA ALA A 4 -3.88 42.63 2.97
C ALA A 4 -2.52 43.01 2.38
N GLU A 5 -2.36 44.27 2.01
CA GLU A 5 -1.06 44.84 1.63
C GLU A 5 -0.01 44.36 2.63
N PRO A 6 1.14 43.87 2.15
CA PRO A 6 2.19 43.38 3.04
C PRO A 6 2.63 44.55 3.91
N GLY A 7 2.16 44.57 5.16
CA GLY A 7 2.61 45.53 6.15
C GLY A 7 4.13 45.47 6.28
N PRO A 8 4.77 46.49 6.86
CA PRO A 8 6.23 46.60 6.92
C PRO A 8 6.96 45.40 7.55
N LEU A 9 6.24 44.52 8.27
CA LEU A 9 6.76 43.28 8.85
C LEU A 9 6.70 42.06 7.92
N ALA A 10 6.01 42.13 6.78
CA ALA A 10 5.86 41.00 5.87
C ALA A 10 7.18 40.56 5.24
N SER A 11 8.14 41.48 5.10
CA SER A 11 9.51 41.21 4.63
C SER A 11 10.49 40.91 5.76
N TYR A 12 10.06 41.03 7.03
CA TYR A 12 10.94 40.85 8.18
C TYR A 12 11.29 39.37 8.39
N ASN A 13 12.60 39.06 8.38
CA ASN A 13 13.09 37.70 8.64
C ASN A 13 13.84 37.64 9.97
N SER A 14 13.18 37.09 10.99
CA SER A 14 13.76 36.93 12.33
C SER A 14 15.04 36.07 12.34
N LEU A 15 15.23 35.14 11.40
CA LEU A 15 16.44 34.29 11.37
C LEU A 15 17.70 35.05 10.94
N GLN A 16 17.53 36.22 10.30
CA GLN A 16 18.63 37.09 9.89
C GLN A 16 18.87 38.23 10.89
N ASP A 17 18.03 38.34 11.91
CA ASP A 17 18.14 39.38 12.94
C ASP A 17 19.40 39.15 13.80
N PRO A 18 20.34 40.11 13.83
CA PRO A 18 21.54 40.03 14.66
C PRO A 18 21.24 39.91 16.16
N HIS A 19 20.17 40.54 16.63
CA HIS A 19 19.81 40.58 18.05
C HIS A 19 19.26 39.24 18.55
N LEU A 20 18.71 38.43 17.65
CA LEU A 20 18.19 37.10 17.96
C LEU A 20 19.22 35.98 17.79
N GLY A 21 20.46 36.31 17.40
CA GLY A 21 21.53 35.33 17.20
C GLY A 21 21.77 34.44 18.43
N GLY A 22 21.75 35.02 19.64
CA GLY A 22 21.88 34.27 20.89
C GLY A 22 20.73 33.29 21.16
N PHE A 23 19.50 33.67 20.80
CA PHE A 23 18.33 32.80 20.95
C PHE A 23 18.38 31.60 20.00
N PHE A 24 18.74 31.82 18.73
CA PHE A 24 18.84 30.76 17.72
C PHE A 24 20.09 29.88 17.89
N ALA A 25 21.12 30.36 18.60
CA ALA A 25 22.29 29.57 18.95
C ALA A 25 21.98 28.44 19.94
N ASN A 26 20.90 28.55 20.73
CA ASN A 26 20.49 27.52 21.68
C ASN A 26 20.25 26.17 20.98
N THR A 27 20.86 25.10 21.50
CA THR A 27 20.76 23.74 20.94
C THR A 27 19.32 23.27 20.74
N ARG A 28 18.41 23.62 21.66
CA ARG A 28 16.97 23.29 21.53
C ARG A 28 16.36 23.97 20.31
N MET A 29 16.61 25.27 20.15
CA MET A 29 16.10 26.06 19.02
C MET A 29 16.74 25.62 17.71
N LYS A 30 18.06 25.40 17.70
CA LYS A 30 18.79 24.90 16.54
C LYS A 30 18.29 23.54 16.07
N LYS A 31 17.98 22.62 17.00
CA LYS A 31 17.38 21.32 16.69
C LYS A 31 15.98 21.48 16.11
N HIS A 32 15.18 22.39 16.66
CA HIS A 32 13.85 22.70 16.15
C HIS A 32 13.92 23.25 14.72
N LEU A 33 14.76 24.27 14.46
CA LEU A 33 14.93 24.86 13.13
C LEU A 33 15.41 23.86 12.07
N LYS A 34 16.30 22.94 12.47
CA LYS A 34 16.75 21.83 11.61
C LYS A 34 15.62 20.85 11.31
N LYS A 35 14.79 20.50 12.30
CA LYS A 35 13.64 19.60 12.13
C LYS A 35 12.57 20.23 11.24
N SER A 36 12.35 21.53 11.39
CA SER A 36 11.41 22.30 10.58
C SER A 36 11.92 22.55 9.16
N GLY A 37 13.23 22.38 8.89
CA GLY A 37 13.80 22.55 7.55
C GLY A 37 14.10 24.00 7.15
N LEU A 38 13.98 24.94 8.09
CA LEU A 38 14.34 26.35 7.88
C LEU A 38 15.85 26.57 7.86
N VAL A 39 16.58 25.70 8.55
CA VAL A 39 18.05 25.73 8.64
C VAL A 39 18.61 24.38 8.24
N THR A 40 19.63 24.41 7.38
CA THR A 40 20.36 23.22 6.93
C THR A 40 21.18 22.59 8.06
N LYS A 41 21.66 21.36 7.84
CA LYS A 41 22.55 20.67 8.81
C LYS A 41 23.82 21.48 9.11
N SER A 42 24.32 22.22 8.12
CA SER A 42 25.48 23.12 8.20
C SER A 42 25.19 24.48 8.85
N GLY A 43 23.93 24.76 9.22
CA GLY A 43 23.56 26.02 9.88
C GLY A 43 23.23 27.17 8.94
N LYS A 44 23.17 26.94 7.63
CA LYS A 44 22.76 27.96 6.64
C LYS A 44 21.23 28.05 6.56
N ILE A 45 20.71 29.27 6.47
CA ILE A 45 19.27 29.54 6.27
C ILE A 45 18.87 29.08 4.86
N VAL A 46 17.75 28.35 4.77
CA VAL A 46 17.21 27.83 3.50
C VAL A 46 16.42 28.94 2.81
N SER A 47 16.59 29.07 1.48
CA SER A 47 15.79 30.04 0.72
C SER A 47 14.32 29.64 0.69
N GLU A 48 13.42 30.63 0.66
CA GLU A 48 11.99 30.35 0.69
C GLU A 48 11.54 29.44 -0.46
N LYS A 49 12.05 29.67 -1.67
CA LYS A 49 11.74 28.85 -2.86
C LYS A 49 12.09 27.37 -2.63
N THR A 50 13.29 27.12 -2.11
CA THR A 50 13.74 25.75 -1.81
C THR A 50 12.96 25.12 -0.66
N TYR A 51 12.59 25.91 0.34
CA TYR A 51 11.79 25.44 1.47
C TYR A 51 10.39 24.99 1.02
N ARG A 52 9.69 25.84 0.25
CA ARG A 52 8.37 25.51 -0.31
C ARG A 52 8.41 24.24 -1.16
N LEU A 53 9.42 24.09 -2.00
CA LEU A 53 9.61 22.88 -2.81
C LEU A 53 9.82 21.62 -1.96
N GLN A 54 10.65 21.71 -0.91
CA GLN A 54 10.89 20.57 -0.01
C GLN A 54 9.64 20.20 0.80
N MET A 55 8.86 21.19 1.23
CA MET A 55 7.58 20.96 1.91
C MET A 55 6.58 20.24 1.00
N ALA A 56 6.38 20.71 -0.23
CA ALA A 56 5.50 20.05 -1.19
C ALA A 56 5.93 18.59 -1.47
N LYS A 57 7.25 18.35 -1.61
CA LYS A 57 7.77 16.98 -1.78
C LYS A 57 7.52 16.09 -0.56
N LYS A 58 7.62 16.64 0.64
CA LYS A 58 7.37 15.91 1.88
C LYS A 58 5.89 15.58 2.03
N GLU A 59 5.02 16.56 1.85
CA GLU A 59 3.57 16.40 1.88
C GLU A 59 3.09 15.35 0.88
N HIS A 60 3.60 15.40 -0.35
CA HIS A 60 3.26 14.39 -1.36
C HIS A 60 3.68 12.97 -0.92
N LYS A 61 4.88 12.82 -0.35
CA LYS A 61 5.35 11.51 0.16
C LYS A 61 4.50 11.03 1.34
N ASP A 62 4.13 11.93 2.23
CA ASP A 62 3.29 11.62 3.39
C ASP A 62 1.91 11.15 2.90
N HIS A 63 1.31 11.87 1.96
CA HIS A 63 0.04 11.51 1.33
C HIS A 63 0.09 10.15 0.62
N VAL A 64 1.13 9.87 -0.17
CA VAL A 64 1.29 8.57 -0.84
C VAL A 64 1.44 7.44 0.18
N ARG A 65 2.16 7.66 1.28
CA ARG A 65 2.28 6.65 2.35
C ARG A 65 0.93 6.35 3.00
N ASP A 66 0.13 7.38 3.27
CA ASP A 66 -1.19 7.21 3.86
C ASP A 66 -2.15 6.47 2.91
N LEU A 67 -2.13 6.82 1.61
CA LEU A 67 -2.90 6.12 0.58
C LEU A 67 -2.51 4.65 0.46
N LEU A 68 -1.22 4.33 0.53
CA LEU A 68 -0.77 2.94 0.50
C LEU A 68 -1.21 2.17 1.75
N ALA A 69 -1.10 2.80 2.92
CA ALA A 69 -1.52 2.19 4.17
C ALA A 69 -3.04 1.87 4.15
N THR A 70 -3.86 2.80 3.69
CA THR A 70 -5.31 2.59 3.58
C THR A 70 -5.64 1.52 2.55
N ALA A 71 -5.03 1.54 1.36
CA ALA A 71 -5.28 0.55 0.32
C ALA A 71 -4.93 -0.88 0.77
N ILE A 72 -3.82 -1.07 1.51
CA ILE A 72 -3.43 -2.38 2.05
C ILE A 72 -4.48 -2.88 3.05
N VAL A 73 -4.89 -2.02 3.99
CA VAL A 73 -5.89 -2.39 5.00
C VAL A 73 -7.23 -2.72 4.35
N HIS A 74 -7.71 -1.87 3.43
CA HIS A 74 -8.94 -2.14 2.68
C HIS A 74 -8.84 -3.45 1.91
N LYS A 75 -7.71 -3.71 1.24
CA LYS A 75 -7.55 -4.96 0.48
C LYS A 75 -7.55 -6.19 1.37
N ALA A 76 -6.94 -6.11 2.56
CA ALA A 76 -6.95 -7.20 3.53
C ALA A 76 -8.37 -7.50 4.02
N LEU A 77 -9.14 -6.45 4.34
CA LEU A 77 -10.55 -6.59 4.75
C LEU A 77 -11.42 -7.17 3.61
N ASP A 78 -11.21 -6.74 2.37
CA ASP A 78 -11.94 -7.28 1.22
C ASP A 78 -11.67 -8.77 1.04
N MET A 79 -10.41 -9.20 1.20
CA MET A 79 -10.05 -10.63 1.11
C MET A 79 -10.70 -11.47 2.22
N GLU A 80 -10.81 -10.94 3.43
CA GLU A 80 -11.52 -11.60 4.53
C GLU A 80 -13.02 -11.70 4.23
N ASN A 81 -13.64 -10.61 3.76
CA ASN A 81 -15.05 -10.57 3.42
C ASN A 81 -15.41 -11.51 2.25
N ASP A 82 -14.60 -11.54 1.19
CA ASP A 82 -14.77 -12.44 0.06
C ASP A 82 -14.62 -13.91 0.49
N SER A 83 -13.65 -14.20 1.37
CA SER A 83 -13.46 -15.55 1.90
C SER A 83 -14.66 -16.01 2.76
N ASN A 84 -15.22 -15.13 3.58
CA ASN A 84 -16.43 -15.39 4.36
C ASN A 84 -17.68 -15.55 3.47
N LEU A 85 -17.78 -14.79 2.39
CA LEU A 85 -18.84 -14.96 1.40
C LEU A 85 -18.69 -16.28 0.62
N SER A 86 -17.46 -16.69 0.31
CA SER A 86 -17.19 -17.98 -0.37
C SER A 86 -17.49 -19.19 0.53
N THR A 87 -17.25 -19.08 1.84
CA THR A 87 -17.64 -20.13 2.79
C THR A 87 -19.16 -20.16 2.99
N PHE A 88 -19.82 -19.00 3.02
CA PHE A 88 -21.28 -18.91 3.10
C PHE A 88 -21.97 -19.44 1.84
N THR A 89 -21.50 -19.08 0.64
CA THR A 89 -22.02 -19.59 -0.64
C THR A 89 -21.67 -21.05 -0.88
N GLY A 90 -20.48 -21.52 -0.48
CA GLY A 90 -20.10 -22.93 -0.49
C GLY A 90 -20.93 -23.79 0.47
N ASN A 91 -21.44 -23.21 1.57
CA ASN A 91 -22.40 -23.86 2.46
C ASN A 91 -23.82 -23.87 1.86
N ILE A 92 -24.27 -22.78 1.23
CA ILE A 92 -25.58 -22.74 0.53
C ILE A 92 -25.61 -23.71 -0.67
N GLU A 93 -24.50 -23.87 -1.40
CA GLU A 93 -24.41 -24.84 -2.49
C GLU A 93 -24.43 -26.28 -1.92
N LYS A 94 -23.67 -26.56 -0.85
CA LYS A 94 -23.68 -27.85 -0.13
C LYS A 94 -25.03 -28.25 0.46
N ASP A 95 -25.85 -27.28 0.85
CA ASP A 95 -27.19 -27.54 1.38
C ASP A 95 -28.23 -27.77 0.28
N ARG A 96 -27.95 -27.36 -0.97
CA ARG A 96 -28.83 -27.62 -2.13
C ARG A 96 -28.70 -29.05 -2.69
N TYR A 97 -27.60 -29.77 -2.41
CA TYR A 97 -27.44 -31.17 -2.82
C TYR A 97 -27.96 -32.19 -1.79
N LYS A 98 -28.42 -31.75 -0.61
CA LYS A 98 -28.86 -32.62 0.49
C LYS A 98 -30.37 -32.74 0.64
N THR A 99 -31.17 -31.95 -0.07
CA THR A 99 -32.64 -31.97 0.01
C THR A 99 -33.29 -32.39 -1.31
N ARG A 100 -32.95 -33.58 -1.82
CA ARG A 100 -33.87 -34.41 -2.60
C ARG A 100 -33.66 -35.89 -2.28
N PRO A 101 -34.45 -36.48 -1.36
CA PRO A 101 -34.50 -37.93 -1.22
C PRO A 101 -35.24 -38.49 -2.44
N GLY A 102 -34.56 -39.33 -3.22
CA GLY A 102 -35.18 -40.11 -4.30
C GLY A 102 -34.81 -39.69 -5.71
N MET A 103 -33.55 -39.93 -6.11
CA MET A 103 -33.17 -40.22 -7.50
C MET A 103 -31.75 -40.79 -7.50
N VAL A 104 -31.60 -42.00 -6.96
CA VAL A 104 -30.42 -42.84 -7.21
C VAL A 104 -30.80 -43.75 -8.38
N CYS A 105 -30.71 -43.25 -9.61
CA CYS A 105 -30.68 -44.12 -10.77
C CYS A 105 -29.98 -43.44 -11.95
N GLU A 106 -28.95 -44.12 -12.45
CA GLU A 106 -28.32 -44.03 -13.79
C GLU A 106 -27.19 -43.05 -14.11
N TYR A 107 -26.99 -41.89 -13.48
CA TYR A 107 -25.98 -40.95 -14.01
C TYR A 107 -24.54 -41.08 -13.47
N PHE A 108 -24.24 -42.02 -12.57
CA PHE A 108 -22.88 -42.17 -12.02
C PHE A 108 -21.98 -43.13 -12.81
N TRP A 109 -22.51 -43.89 -13.77
CA TRP A 109 -21.71 -44.83 -14.56
C TRP A 109 -20.97 -44.18 -15.74
N TYR A 110 -21.47 -43.06 -16.28
CA TYR A 110 -20.93 -42.48 -17.51
C TYR A 110 -19.71 -41.55 -17.35
N ARG A 111 -19.33 -41.16 -16.12
CA ARG A 111 -18.20 -40.24 -15.88
C ARG A 111 -16.93 -40.92 -15.33
N CYS A 112 -17.01 -42.19 -14.91
CA CYS A 112 -15.85 -42.97 -14.47
C CYS A 112 -15.08 -43.63 -15.63
N GLN A 113 -15.63 -43.66 -16.85
CA GLN A 113 -14.99 -44.31 -18.00
C GLN A 113 -14.17 -43.35 -18.89
N VAL A 114 -14.41 -42.04 -18.83
CA VAL A 114 -13.66 -41.03 -19.63
C VAL A 114 -12.47 -40.42 -18.85
N GLY A 115 -12.41 -40.61 -17.53
CA GLY A 115 -11.32 -40.11 -16.67
C GLY A 115 -10.10 -41.01 -16.50
N ARG A 116 -10.07 -42.22 -17.07
CA ARG A 116 -8.92 -43.16 -17.01
C ARG A 116 -8.08 -43.25 -18.30
N ALA A 117 -8.39 -42.44 -19.32
CA ALA A 117 -7.68 -42.43 -20.60
C ALA A 117 -6.68 -41.27 -20.78
N ARG A 118 -6.64 -40.28 -19.87
CA ARG A 118 -5.79 -39.08 -20.00
C ARG A 118 -4.70 -38.94 -18.92
N ILE A 119 -4.33 -40.02 -18.24
CA ILE A 119 -3.22 -40.06 -17.25
C ILE A 119 -2.23 -41.20 -17.59
N ARG A 120 -2.27 -41.74 -18.81
CA ARG A 120 -1.25 -42.69 -19.33
C ARG A 120 -0.44 -42.17 -20.52
N GLY A 121 -0.63 -40.90 -20.93
CA GLY A 121 0.04 -40.30 -22.09
C GLY A 121 1.22 -39.38 -21.79
N ILE A 122 1.35 -38.85 -20.56
CA ILE A 122 2.37 -37.82 -20.25
C ILE A 122 3.59 -38.41 -19.50
N ARG A 123 3.48 -39.61 -18.93
CA ARG A 123 4.60 -40.30 -18.26
C ARG A 123 5.57 -41.00 -19.24
N SER A 124 5.21 -41.13 -20.52
CA SER A 124 6.03 -41.83 -21.53
C SER A 124 7.13 -40.96 -22.17
N GLN A 125 6.99 -39.63 -22.19
CA GLN A 125 7.96 -38.75 -22.85
C GLN A 125 9.15 -38.33 -21.96
N TYR A 126 9.05 -38.45 -20.64
CA TYR A 126 10.15 -38.08 -19.72
C TYR A 126 11.05 -39.25 -19.32
N GLU A 127 10.66 -40.52 -19.56
CA GLU A 127 11.51 -41.69 -19.28
C GLU A 127 12.40 -42.12 -20.48
N GLN A 128 12.24 -41.52 -21.66
CA GLN A 128 13.11 -41.79 -22.82
C GLN A 128 14.30 -40.83 -22.96
N SER A 129 14.31 -39.69 -22.26
CA SER A 129 15.44 -38.74 -22.30
C SER A 129 16.54 -39.02 -21.25
N ILE A 130 16.35 -39.98 -20.35
CA ILE A 130 17.33 -40.34 -19.29
C ILE A 130 18.17 -41.57 -19.69
N LYS A 131 17.93 -42.19 -20.86
CA LYS A 131 18.71 -43.36 -21.36
C LYS A 131 19.48 -43.08 -22.65
N ARG A 132 19.93 -41.84 -22.87
CA ARG A 132 20.92 -41.48 -23.91
C ARG A 132 22.04 -40.56 -23.35
N CYS A 133 22.52 -40.89 -22.15
CA CYS A 133 23.87 -40.58 -21.68
C CYS A 133 24.48 -41.88 -21.16
#